data_AF-A0A519EF88-F1
#
_entry.id   AF-A0A519EF88-F1
#
_cell.length_a   1.000
_cell.length_b   1.000
_cell.length_c   1.000
_cell.angle_alpha   90.00
_cell.angle_beta   90.00
_cell.angle_gamma   90.00
#
_symmetry.space_group_name_H-M   'P 1'
#
loop_
_entity.id
_entity.type
_entity.pdbx_description
1 polymer ?
#
loop_
_entity_poly.entity_id
_entity_poly.type
_entity_poly.pdbx_seq_one_letter_code
_entity_poly.pdbx_strand_id
1 'polypeptide(L)'
;MVLTSNECSPVAWDVFLHDEFVAEFEALELDVQDALVGAAGAIELMGPMTGRPHVDTLHGSKFPNMKELRFTANAGREVWRAAFAFDPDRQACLLVAGAKQGRSQAMFYEQLIRVADRRFADHLVRKGNDVKTFTRY
;
A
#
# COMPACT_ATOMS: atom_id res chain seq x y z
N MET A 1 -2.49 10.82 -43.62
CA MET A 1 -1.25 11.19 -42.90
C MET A 1 -1.67 11.56 -41.48
N VAL A 2 -1.15 10.81 -40.49
CA VAL A 2 -1.24 10.93 -39.02
C VAL A 2 -2.65 11.02 -38.40
N LEU A 3 -3.23 9.87 -38.01
CA LEU A 3 -3.24 9.26 -36.67
C LEU A 3 -4.15 10.03 -35.69
N THR A 4 -5.34 9.47 -35.48
CA THR A 4 -6.22 9.78 -34.36
C THR A 4 -5.44 9.62 -33.07
N SER A 5 -5.22 10.73 -32.36
CA SER A 5 -4.67 10.75 -31.01
C SER A 5 -5.56 9.89 -30.13
N ASN A 6 -5.16 8.64 -29.92
CA ASN A 6 -5.65 7.88 -28.79
C ASN A 6 -5.07 8.57 -27.56
N GLU A 7 -5.83 9.46 -26.95
CA GLU A 7 -5.53 10.01 -25.63
C GLU A 7 -5.54 8.83 -24.65
N CYS A 8 -4.38 8.17 -24.56
CA CYS A 8 -4.09 7.18 -23.55
C CYS A 8 -3.99 7.92 -22.23
N SER A 9 -5.14 8.20 -21.63
CA SER A 9 -5.19 8.57 -20.22
C SER A 9 -4.54 7.41 -19.46
N PRO A 10 -3.44 7.62 -18.71
CA PRO A 10 -2.87 6.53 -17.92
C PRO A 10 -3.97 6.04 -16.99
N VAL A 11 -4.31 4.76 -17.07
CA VAL A 11 -5.29 4.14 -16.17
C VAL A 11 -4.64 4.13 -14.79
N ALA A 12 -4.90 5.17 -14.01
CA ALA A 12 -4.36 5.31 -12.67
C ALA A 12 -4.86 4.14 -11.82
N TRP A 13 -3.98 3.63 -10.97
CA TRP A 13 -4.34 2.61 -9.98
C TRP A 13 -5.03 3.28 -8.80
N ASP A 14 -6.17 2.75 -8.39
CA ASP A 14 -6.81 3.20 -7.16
C ASP A 14 -5.94 2.76 -5.97
N VAL A 15 -5.50 3.73 -5.17
CA VAL A 15 -4.84 3.46 -3.89
C VAL A 15 -5.80 3.86 -2.77
N PHE A 16 -6.03 2.96 -1.83
CA PHE A 16 -6.89 3.21 -0.68
C PHE A 16 -6.27 2.68 0.61
N LEU A 17 -6.71 3.23 1.74
CA LEU A 17 -6.32 2.79 3.07
C LEU A 17 -7.29 1.68 3.52
N HIS A 18 -6.76 0.62 4.12
CA HIS A 18 -7.59 -0.35 4.84
C HIS A 18 -8.35 0.36 5.98
N ASP A 19 -9.61 0.00 6.25
CA ASP A 19 -10.48 0.70 7.22
C ASP A 19 -9.81 0.92 8.58
N GLU A 20 -9.16 -0.11 9.13
CA GLU A 20 -8.47 0.01 10.42
C GLU A 20 -7.20 0.87 10.35
N PHE A 21 -6.60 1.02 9.16
CA PHE A 21 -5.45 1.88 8.96
C PHE A 21 -5.83 3.35 8.80
N VAL A 22 -7.09 3.67 8.45
CA VAL A 22 -7.56 5.07 8.34
C VAL A 22 -7.37 5.80 9.66
N ALA A 23 -7.88 5.25 10.76
CA ALA A 23 -7.75 5.89 12.08
C ALA A 23 -6.29 6.00 12.56
N GLU A 24 -5.44 5.03 12.21
CA GLU A 24 -4.01 5.08 12.52
C GLU A 24 -3.30 6.16 11.70
N PHE A 25 -3.64 6.27 10.42
CA PHE A 25 -3.10 7.28 9.51
C PHE A 25 -3.49 8.69 9.95
N GLU A 26 -4.76 8.92 10.30
CA GLU A 26 -5.26 10.22 10.79
C GLU A 26 -4.58 10.65 12.09
N ALA A 27 -4.10 9.70 12.89
CA ALA A 27 -3.36 9.97 14.13
C ALA A 27 -1.86 10.25 13.91
N LEU A 28 -1.32 10.06 12.70
CA LEU A 28 0.08 10.39 12.39
C LEU A 28 0.28 11.91 12.29
N GLU A 29 1.52 12.36 12.48
CA GLU A 29 1.88 13.75 12.19
C GLU A 29 1.63 14.09 10.71
N LEU A 30 1.23 15.33 10.44
CA LEU A 30 0.88 15.79 9.08
C LEU A 30 2.04 15.58 8.08
N ASP A 31 3.28 15.84 8.48
CA ASP A 31 4.46 15.60 7.65
C ASP A 31 4.61 14.13 7.25
N VAL A 32 4.19 13.20 8.12
CA VAL A 32 4.20 11.75 7.83
C VAL A 32 3.05 11.38 6.90
N GLN A 33 1.86 11.96 7.13
CA GLN A 33 0.70 11.77 6.27
C GLN A 33 1.00 12.23 4.83
N ASP A 34 1.52 13.45 4.67
CA ASP A 34 1.89 14.04 3.38
C ASP A 34 2.97 13.22 2.69
N ALA A 35 3.99 12.77 3.42
CA ALA A 35 5.05 11.95 2.86
C ALA A 35 4.55 10.57 2.41
N LEU A 36 3.61 9.96 3.15
CA LEU A 36 3.00 8.70 2.76
C LEU A 36 2.12 8.86 1.52
N VAL A 37 1.27 9.89 1.48
CA VAL A 37 0.41 10.21 0.32
C VAL A 37 1.27 10.50 -0.92
N GLY A 38 2.32 11.33 -0.77
CA GLY A 38 3.25 11.62 -1.85
C GLY A 38 3.97 10.37 -2.37
N ALA A 39 4.36 9.45 -1.48
CA ALA A 39 4.95 8.17 -1.87
C ALA A 39 3.93 7.24 -2.55
N ALA A 40 2.67 7.25 -2.10
CA ALA A 40 1.57 6.48 -2.67
C ALA A 40 1.18 6.95 -4.08
N GLY A 41 1.32 8.24 -4.40
CA GLY A 41 1.05 8.77 -5.75
C GLY A 41 1.91 8.12 -6.85
N ALA A 42 3.11 7.61 -6.51
CA ALA A 42 3.90 6.81 -7.46
C ALA A 42 3.23 5.47 -7.79
N ILE A 43 2.55 4.86 -6.81
CA ILE A 43 1.77 3.63 -7.00
C ILE A 43 0.54 3.93 -7.85
N GLU A 44 -0.15 5.05 -7.64
CA GLU A 44 -1.29 5.46 -8.48
C GLU A 44 -0.88 5.59 -9.95
N LEU A 45 0.28 6.19 -10.23
CA LEU A 45 0.74 6.43 -11.59
C LEU A 45 1.27 5.18 -12.30
N MET A 46 2.02 4.32 -11.59
CA MET A 46 2.78 3.21 -12.20
C MET A 46 2.31 1.82 -11.77
N GLY A 47 1.50 1.72 -10.71
CA GLY A 47 0.97 0.46 -10.19
C GLY A 47 2.07 -0.58 -9.94
N PRO A 48 1.92 -1.82 -10.45
CA PRO A 48 2.90 -2.90 -10.30
C PRO A 48 4.29 -2.61 -10.88
N MET A 49 4.42 -1.61 -11.77
CA MET A 49 5.72 -1.21 -12.32
C MET A 49 6.52 -0.34 -11.35
N THR A 50 5.91 0.11 -10.25
CA THR A 50 6.59 0.82 -9.17
C THR A 50 7.58 -0.14 -8.50
N GLY A 51 8.86 0.22 -8.54
CA GLY A 51 9.95 -0.63 -8.04
C GLY A 51 10.95 0.12 -7.18
N ARG A 52 12.15 -0.45 -7.07
CA ARG A 52 13.24 0.15 -6.30
C ARG A 52 13.61 1.54 -6.86
N PRO A 53 13.98 2.51 -5.99
CA PRO A 53 14.25 2.36 -4.56
C PRO A 53 13.03 2.53 -3.63
N HIS A 54 11.87 2.90 -4.16
CA HIS A 54 10.69 3.32 -3.38
C HIS A 54 9.78 2.16 -3.00
N VAL A 55 9.70 1.12 -3.83
CA VAL A 55 8.92 -0.08 -3.57
C VAL A 55 9.81 -1.31 -3.61
N ASP A 56 9.61 -2.21 -2.66
CA ASP A 56 10.22 -3.53 -2.64
C ASP A 56 9.20 -4.61 -2.29
N THR A 57 9.59 -5.88 -2.42
CA THR A 57 8.79 -7.00 -1.90
C THR A 57 8.97 -7.12 -0.40
N LEU A 58 7.86 -7.22 0.35
CA LEU A 58 7.91 -7.40 1.80
C LEU A 58 8.09 -8.89 2.11
N HIS A 59 9.35 -9.31 2.23
CA HIS A 59 9.70 -10.69 2.54
C HIS A 59 9.22 -11.12 3.93
N GLY A 60 8.78 -12.37 4.06
CA GLY A 60 8.29 -12.96 5.31
C GLY A 60 6.76 -12.89 5.49
N SER A 61 6.07 -12.13 4.64
CA SER A 61 4.60 -12.15 4.53
C SER A 61 4.09 -13.51 4.04
N LYS A 62 2.93 -13.93 4.56
CA LYS A 62 2.20 -15.11 4.03
C LYS A 62 1.64 -14.87 2.64
N PHE A 63 1.51 -13.61 2.23
CA PHE A 63 1.06 -13.19 0.91
C PHE A 63 2.27 -12.81 0.02
N PRO A 64 2.48 -13.52 -1.10
CA PRO A 64 3.66 -13.30 -1.96
C PRO A 64 3.62 -11.97 -2.72
N ASN A 65 2.44 -11.37 -2.87
CA ASN A 65 2.22 -10.06 -3.49
C ASN A 65 2.32 -8.88 -2.51
N MET A 66 2.67 -9.12 -1.24
CA MET A 66 2.86 -8.06 -0.25
C MET A 66 4.10 -7.20 -0.58
N LYS A 67 3.94 -5.89 -0.53
CA LYS A 67 4.95 -4.89 -0.90
C LYS A 67 5.26 -3.97 0.26
N GLU A 68 6.47 -3.42 0.25
CA GLU A 68 6.95 -2.39 1.16
C GLU A 68 7.11 -1.09 0.37
N LEU A 69 6.42 -0.04 0.78
CA LEU A 69 6.64 1.34 0.36
C LEU A 69 7.64 2.01 1.31
N ARG A 70 8.62 2.70 0.74
CA ARG A 70 9.77 3.27 1.43
C ARG A 70 9.78 4.78 1.24
N PHE A 71 9.63 5.50 2.33
CA PHE A 71 9.61 6.96 2.33
C PHE A 71 10.30 7.52 3.57
N THR A 72 10.47 8.84 3.58
CA THR A 72 11.04 9.58 4.70
C THR A 72 10.13 10.74 5.05
N ALA A 73 9.98 11.03 6.34
CA ALA A 73 9.17 12.13 6.86
C ALA A 73 10.03 13.08 7.70
N ASN A 74 9.42 14.18 8.18
CA ASN A 74 10.04 15.14 9.09
C ASN A 74 11.37 15.70 8.54
N ALA A 75 11.35 16.14 7.28
CA ALA A 75 12.52 16.62 6.52
C ALA A 75 13.67 15.59 6.42
N GLY A 76 13.32 14.31 6.25
CA GLY A 76 14.30 13.22 6.09
C GLY A 76 14.84 12.66 7.41
N ARG A 77 14.41 13.19 8.56
CA ARG A 77 14.87 12.74 9.88
C ARG A 77 14.32 11.36 10.25
N GLU A 78 13.18 10.99 9.68
CA GLU A 78 12.55 9.71 9.96
C GLU A 78 12.42 8.87 8.71
N VAL A 79 12.87 7.62 8.83
CA VAL A 79 12.73 6.57 7.83
C VAL A 79 11.47 5.77 8.15
N TRP A 80 10.52 5.77 7.22
CA TRP A 80 9.23 5.10 7.38
C TRP A 80 9.06 3.98 6.36
N ARG A 81 8.27 2.98 6.72
CA ARG A 81 7.84 1.89 5.84
C ARG A 81 6.35 1.72 5.93
N ALA A 82 5.70 1.55 4.79
CA ALA A 82 4.30 1.12 4.73
C ALA A 82 4.20 -0.22 4.01
N ALA A 83 3.32 -1.09 4.50
CA ALA A 83 2.98 -2.33 3.82
C ALA A 83 1.72 -2.12 2.98
N PHE A 84 1.74 -2.64 1.76
CA PHE A 84 0.59 -2.61 0.86
C PHE A 84 0.54 -3.86 -0.02
N ALA A 85 -0.62 -4.14 -0.60
CA ALA A 85 -0.76 -5.22 -1.57
C ALA A 85 -1.73 -4.82 -2.68
N PHE A 86 -1.46 -5.32 -3.89
CA PHE A 86 -2.42 -5.23 -4.99
C PHE A 86 -3.47 -6.31 -4.82
N ASP A 87 -4.74 -5.93 -4.87
CA ASP A 87 -5.86 -6.87 -4.80
C ASP A 87 -6.26 -7.38 -6.20
N PRO A 88 -7.16 -8.38 -6.29
CA PRO A 88 -7.60 -8.95 -7.56
C PRO A 88 -8.30 -7.96 -8.51
N ASP A 89 -8.85 -6.86 -7.96
CA ASP A 89 -9.60 -5.85 -8.71
C ASP A 89 -8.68 -4.75 -9.26
N ARG A 90 -7.36 -4.95 -9.21
CA ARG A 90 -6.33 -3.99 -9.64
C ARG A 90 -6.34 -2.70 -8.83
N GLN A 91 -6.53 -2.83 -7.52
CA GLN A 91 -6.42 -1.72 -6.57
C GLN A 91 -5.25 -1.97 -5.61
N ALA A 92 -4.64 -0.92 -5.08
CA ALA A 92 -3.58 -1.01 -4.08
C ALA A 92 -4.14 -0.69 -2.68
N CYS A 93 -4.09 -1.65 -1.78
CA CYS A 93 -4.54 -1.48 -0.40
C CYS A 93 -3.35 -1.19 0.51
N LEU A 94 -3.29 0.01 1.09
CA LEU A 94 -2.34 0.39 2.14
C LEU A 94 -2.83 -0.15 3.49
N LEU A 95 -2.00 -0.98 4.13
CA LEU A 95 -2.42 -1.82 5.25
C LEU A 95 -1.92 -1.29 6.59
N VAL A 96 -0.70 -0.76 6.64
CA VAL A 96 -0.06 -0.27 7.86
C VAL A 96 1.18 0.55 7.49
N ALA A 97 1.53 1.55 8.30
CA ALA A 97 2.79 2.27 8.22
C ALA A 97 3.46 2.37 9.59
N GLY A 98 4.79 2.41 9.61
CA GLY A 98 5.55 2.55 10.85
C GLY A 98 6.92 3.18 10.64
N ALA A 99 7.35 3.94 11.64
CA ALA A 99 8.70 4.49 11.72
C ALA A 99 9.71 3.37 11.97
N LYS A 100 10.66 3.19 11.05
CA LYS A 100 11.78 2.26 11.19
C LYS A 100 12.92 2.93 11.99
N GLN A 101 12.59 3.54 13.13
CA GLN A 101 13.56 4.16 14.05
C GLN A 101 13.78 3.23 15.25
N GLY A 102 15.04 2.94 15.59
CA GLY A 102 15.38 2.16 16.80
C GLY A 102 16.24 0.91 16.58
N ARG A 103 16.52 0.19 17.68
CA ARG A 103 17.58 -0.83 17.76
C ARG A 103 17.21 -2.22 17.23
N SER A 104 15.93 -2.54 17.03
CA SER A 104 15.51 -3.88 16.57
C SER A 104 14.71 -3.81 15.27
N GLN A 105 15.43 -3.82 14.15
CA GLN A 105 14.81 -3.90 12.82
C GLN A 105 14.00 -5.19 12.62
N ALA A 106 14.42 -6.29 13.25
CA ALA A 106 13.72 -7.56 13.18
C ALA A 106 12.32 -7.48 13.80
N MET A 107 12.21 -6.93 15.01
CA MET A 107 10.92 -6.75 15.70
C MET A 107 10.01 -5.79 14.93
N PHE A 108 10.58 -4.73 14.35
CA PHE A 108 9.82 -3.81 13.48
C PHE A 108 9.16 -4.55 12.32
N TYR A 109 9.93 -5.34 11.55
CA TYR A 109 9.38 -6.06 10.41
C TYR A 109 8.42 -7.16 10.82
N GLU A 110 8.68 -7.87 11.92
CA GLU A 110 7.76 -8.87 12.46
C GLU A 110 6.39 -8.25 12.76
N GLN A 111 6.35 -7.09 13.41
CA GLN A 111 5.11 -6.39 13.72
C GLN A 111 4.42 -5.85 12.45
N LEU A 112 5.18 -5.20 11.56
CA LEU A 112 4.66 -4.66 10.32
C LEU A 112 4.00 -5.76 9.47
N ILE A 113 4.69 -6.89 9.29
CA ILE A 113 4.20 -8.05 8.52
C ILE A 113 2.97 -8.65 9.20
N ARG A 114 3.01 -8.87 10.52
CA ARG A 114 1.89 -9.47 11.25
C ARG A 114 0.60 -8.66 11.10
N VAL A 115 0.69 -7.33 11.17
CA VAL A 115 -0.48 -6.44 10.99
C VAL A 115 -0.95 -6.45 9.54
N ALA A 116 -0.02 -6.32 8.58
CA ALA A 116 -0.33 -6.33 7.16
C ALA A 116 -1.02 -7.63 6.72
N ASP A 117 -0.49 -8.78 7.15
CA ASP A 117 -1.04 -10.11 6.83
C ASP A 117 -2.43 -10.33 7.41
N ARG A 118 -2.72 -9.78 8.60
CA ARG A 118 -4.08 -9.86 9.14
C ARG A 118 -5.03 -9.01 8.30
N ARG A 119 -4.71 -7.73 8.11
CA ARG A 119 -5.58 -6.78 7.40
C ARG A 119 -5.83 -7.18 5.95
N PHE A 120 -4.82 -7.69 5.25
CA PHE A 120 -5.01 -8.13 3.88
C PHE A 120 -5.85 -9.42 3.78
N ALA A 121 -5.72 -10.33 4.75
CA ALA A 121 -6.63 -11.48 4.82
C ALA A 121 -8.07 -11.05 5.05
N ASP A 122 -8.29 -10.10 5.96
CA ASP A 122 -9.62 -9.54 6.25
C ASP A 122 -10.22 -8.86 5.01
N HIS A 123 -9.43 -8.10 4.23
CA HIS A 123 -9.83 -7.50 2.95
C HIS A 123 -10.30 -8.55 1.93
N LEU A 124 -9.49 -9.59 1.72
CA LEU A 124 -9.79 -10.64 0.74
C LEU A 124 -11.06 -11.43 1.10
N VAL A 125 -11.34 -11.66 2.38
CA VAL A 125 -12.57 -12.33 2.84
C VAL A 125 -13.80 -11.48 2.53
N ARG A 126 -13.74 -10.16 2.79
CA ARG A 126 -14.87 -9.25 2.50
C ARG A 126 -15.18 -9.23 1.00
N LYS A 127 -14.16 -9.05 0.16
CA LYS A 127 -14.30 -9.10 -1.30
C LYS A 127 -14.86 -10.45 -1.79
N GLY A 128 -14.40 -11.56 -1.22
CA GLY A 128 -14.91 -12.89 -1.55
C GLY A 128 -16.39 -13.09 -1.19
N ASN A 129 -16.91 -12.36 -0.19
CA ASN A 129 -18.33 -12.37 0.17
C ASN A 129 -19.17 -11.47 -0.74
N ASP A 130 -18.62 -10.35 -1.19
CA ASP A 130 -19.30 -9.42 -2.11
C ASP A 130 -19.58 -10.11 -3.47
N VAL A 131 -18.59 -10.81 -4.03
CA VAL A 131 -18.76 -11.55 -5.31
C VAL A 131 -19.85 -12.63 -5.19
N LYS A 132 -19.87 -13.39 -4.09
CA LYS A 132 -20.87 -14.45 -3.86
C LYS A 132 -22.29 -13.92 -3.67
N THR A 133 -22.43 -12.70 -3.16
CA THR A 133 -23.75 -12.06 -2.96
C THR A 133 -24.35 -11.62 -4.30
N PHE A 134 -23.52 -11.20 -5.27
CA PHE A 134 -23.97 -10.78 -6.59
C PHE A 134 -24.33 -11.92 -7.56
N THR A 135 -23.76 -13.12 -7.42
CA THR A 135 -24.08 -14.28 -8.30
C THR A 135 -25.37 -15.02 -7.90
N ARG A 136 -26.19 -14.44 -7.04
CA ARG A 136 -27.38 -15.10 -6.48
C ARG A 136 -28.68 -14.56 -7.11
N TYR A 137 -28.75 -14.47 -8.44
CA TYR A 137 -30.00 -14.30 -9.21
C TYR A 137 -29.88 -14.97 -10.58
#